data_AF-A0A8S3ZSZ3-F1
#
_entry.id   AF-A0A8S3ZSZ3-F1
#
_cell.length_a   1.000
_cell.length_b   1.000
_cell.length_c   1.000
_cell.angle_alpha   90.00
_cell.angle_beta   90.00
_cell.angle_gamma   90.00
#
_symmetry.space_group_name_H-M   'P 1'
#
loop_
_entity.id
_entity.type
_entity.pdbx_description
1 polymer ?
#
loop_
_entity_poly.entity_id
_entity_poly.type
_entity_poly.pdbx_seq_one_letter_code
_entity_poly.pdbx_strand_id
1 'polypeptide(L)'
;MGCESSKSVDMVFSGTNKTSGSKQKSGTGMTKANSELTDDEMQKKIYQYIQLDKDILAWEGKNIPKSLQATKERANEVANSMKELEQQYQAACDKMIKEKADVDKMQNPSVKVFFKNQHEYEEKLTKEQEEYLEAISAQEVLKKQLEGIQMQARNCDAEVQEMSKEMSKLALLYDEQDQILDDIFSGAYGSGLENRLESEVEELLDRKERIGVAKYKWSNGRLLLQHAYNQLGYAVSRWQTMDQVPSSSIQVKYQLATETRNNLIAASQNIMNAKRYLNNIKFPYCEPEEIATLNKACSNIYVDMLSPDRHQHALQCFCVTHRRASALLQWFDNVINQTIEKDLARAKAELIQRQAELRKERLRLMNEKIGGNASNMKISDKDVLDEFDDDSLEPELLAISEPDRVEGENVGLQPGSNGQVMAPTPLPLSELAPPPSQEDLFGNIEQLKEQHQQERAQIERIQEANRARMEQGLQEKLRQRRNQRTRMMEE
;
A
#
# COMPACT_ATOMS: atom_id res chain seq x y z
N MET A 1 -32.52 27.89 12.49
CA MET A 1 -33.64 28.01 11.53
C MET A 1 -33.14 27.58 10.18
N GLY A 2 -33.88 26.70 9.50
CA GLY A 2 -33.52 26.13 8.19
C GLY A 2 -32.97 24.70 8.27
N CYS A 3 -33.77 23.74 8.77
CA CYS A 3 -33.52 22.31 8.57
C CYS A 3 -33.97 21.93 7.16
N GLU A 4 -33.03 21.70 6.24
CA GLU A 4 -33.33 21.02 4.99
C GLU A 4 -33.08 19.52 5.15
N SER A 5 -34.18 18.78 5.11
CA SER A 5 -34.27 17.33 5.12
C SER A 5 -33.56 16.75 3.90
N SER A 6 -32.36 16.19 4.09
CA SER A 6 -31.70 15.36 3.09
C SER A 6 -32.40 14.00 3.01
N LYS A 7 -33.05 13.76 1.86
CA LYS A 7 -33.73 12.52 1.53
C LYS A 7 -32.70 11.41 1.32
N SER A 8 -32.89 10.30 2.05
CA SER A 8 -32.26 9.01 1.79
C SER A 8 -32.55 8.60 0.34
N VAL A 9 -31.50 8.42 -0.46
CA VAL A 9 -31.59 7.76 -1.77
C VAL A 9 -31.37 6.28 -1.53
N ASP A 10 -32.46 5.57 -1.28
CA ASP A 10 -32.47 4.11 -1.33
C ASP A 10 -32.22 3.69 -2.78
N MET A 11 -31.02 3.20 -3.08
CA MET A 11 -30.77 2.44 -4.29
C MET A 11 -31.47 1.09 -4.18
N VAL A 12 -32.72 1.06 -4.63
CA VAL A 12 -33.50 -0.15 -4.88
C VAL A 12 -32.85 -0.90 -6.04
N PHE A 13 -32.11 -1.97 -5.71
CA PHE A 13 -31.72 -2.99 -6.69
C PHE A 13 -32.99 -3.71 -7.16
N SER A 14 -33.50 -3.32 -8.33
CA SER A 14 -34.64 -4.00 -8.97
C SER A 14 -34.21 -5.38 -9.50
N GLY A 15 -34.31 -6.40 -8.66
CA GLY A 15 -34.30 -7.79 -9.07
C GLY A 15 -35.52 -8.10 -9.92
N THR A 16 -35.38 -8.10 -11.24
CA THR A 16 -36.40 -8.64 -12.14
C THR A 16 -36.16 -10.14 -12.33
N ASN A 17 -36.75 -10.91 -11.44
CA ASN A 17 -36.87 -12.35 -11.55
C ASN A 17 -37.98 -12.64 -12.59
N LYS A 18 -37.59 -12.87 -13.86
CA LYS A 18 -38.50 -13.42 -14.87
C LYS A 18 -38.18 -14.90 -15.07
N THR A 19 -38.94 -15.72 -14.35
CA THR A 19 -39.24 -17.10 -14.70
C THR A 19 -39.90 -17.16 -16.09
N SER A 20 -39.18 -17.68 -17.08
CA SER A 20 -39.77 -18.10 -18.36
C SER A 20 -39.46 -19.58 -18.59
N GLY A 21 -40.53 -20.37 -18.65
CA GLY A 21 -40.50 -21.82 -18.71
C GLY A 21 -39.74 -22.40 -19.89
N SER A 22 -39.03 -23.49 -19.60
CA SER A 22 -38.41 -24.38 -20.57
C SER A 22 -39.48 -25.08 -21.42
N LYS A 23 -39.74 -24.56 -22.62
CA LYS A 23 -40.28 -25.38 -23.71
C LYS A 23 -39.11 -26.06 -24.41
N GLN A 24 -39.07 -27.39 -24.33
CA GLN A 24 -38.27 -28.25 -25.20
C GLN A 24 -38.48 -27.84 -26.66
N LYS A 25 -37.42 -27.38 -27.31
CA LYS A 25 -37.28 -27.45 -28.77
C LYS A 25 -36.06 -28.29 -29.08
N SER A 26 -36.35 -29.49 -29.58
CA SER A 26 -35.47 -30.32 -30.40
C SER A 26 -34.84 -29.47 -31.49
N GLY A 27 -33.56 -29.15 -31.32
CA GLY A 27 -32.71 -28.44 -32.26
C GLY A 27 -31.58 -29.36 -32.68
N THR A 28 -31.67 -29.82 -33.91
CA THR A 28 -30.73 -30.60 -34.70
C THR A 28 -29.28 -30.19 -34.44
N GLY A 29 -28.41 -31.17 -34.14
CA GLY A 29 -26.98 -30.96 -34.00
C GLY A 29 -26.37 -30.38 -35.27
N MET A 30 -25.96 -29.12 -35.22
CA MET A 30 -24.93 -28.60 -36.12
C MET A 30 -23.58 -29.01 -35.51
N THR A 31 -23.04 -30.11 -36.01
CA THR A 31 -21.59 -30.31 -36.00
C THR A 31 -20.95 -29.11 -36.68
N LYS A 32 -20.28 -28.23 -35.91
CA LYS A 32 -19.33 -27.27 -36.49
C LYS A 32 -18.30 -28.10 -37.25
N ALA A 33 -18.32 -28.03 -38.57
CA ALA A 33 -17.23 -28.54 -39.37
C ALA A 33 -15.98 -27.75 -38.97
N ASN A 34 -14.99 -28.43 -38.39
CA ASN A 34 -13.62 -27.91 -38.26
C ASN A 34 -13.10 -27.71 -39.69
N SER A 35 -13.21 -26.50 -40.24
CA SER A 35 -12.38 -26.12 -41.37
C SER A 35 -10.97 -25.90 -40.81
N GLU A 36 -10.04 -26.79 -41.16
CA GLU A 36 -8.62 -26.56 -40.87
C GLU A 36 -8.21 -25.21 -41.47
N LEU A 37 -7.55 -24.37 -40.67
CA LEU A 37 -7.03 -23.09 -41.10
C LEU A 37 -6.05 -23.30 -42.26
N THR A 38 -6.09 -22.41 -43.26
CA THR A 38 -5.07 -22.39 -44.32
C THR A 38 -3.72 -21.94 -43.76
N ASP A 39 -2.62 -22.31 -44.42
CA ASP A 39 -1.26 -21.92 -44.00
C ASP A 39 -1.11 -20.39 -43.87
N ASP A 40 -1.72 -19.62 -44.78
CA ASP A 40 -1.73 -18.15 -44.74
C ASP A 40 -2.50 -17.59 -43.52
N GLU A 41 -3.64 -18.20 -43.18
CA GLU A 41 -4.43 -17.82 -42.00
C GLU A 41 -3.68 -18.18 -40.70
N MET A 42 -3.02 -19.33 -40.66
CA MET A 42 -2.21 -19.78 -39.54
C MET A 42 -1.02 -18.85 -39.33
N GLN A 43 -0.33 -18.47 -40.40
CA GLN A 43 0.79 -17.52 -40.34
C GLN A 43 0.34 -16.14 -39.82
N LYS A 44 -0.82 -15.65 -40.27
CA LYS A 44 -1.41 -14.40 -39.76
C LYS A 44 -1.72 -14.48 -38.26
N LYS A 45 -2.25 -15.62 -37.79
CA LYS A 45 -2.53 -15.86 -36.37
C LYS A 45 -1.26 -15.90 -35.52
N ILE A 46 -0.15 -16.47 -36.02
CA ILE A 46 1.14 -16.47 -35.32
C ILE A 46 1.70 -15.03 -35.20
N TYR A 47 1.60 -14.21 -36.25
CA TYR A 47 1.99 -12.79 -36.15
C TYR A 47 1.15 -12.02 -35.13
N GLN A 48 -0.17 -12.27 -35.09
CA GLN A 48 -1.06 -11.71 -34.08
C GLN A 48 -0.69 -12.15 -32.66
N TYR A 49 -0.36 -13.43 -32.48
CA TYR A 49 0.11 -13.97 -31.19
C TYR A 49 1.36 -13.23 -30.70
N ILE A 50 2.36 -13.03 -31.57
CA ILE A 50 3.60 -12.34 -31.22
C ILE A 50 3.32 -10.89 -30.81
N GLN A 51 2.42 -10.20 -31.52
CA GLN A 51 2.06 -8.82 -31.16
C GLN A 51 1.31 -8.78 -29.82
N LEU A 52 0.36 -9.69 -29.60
CA LEU A 52 -0.34 -9.80 -28.33
C LEU A 52 0.61 -10.14 -27.18
N ASP A 53 1.59 -11.01 -27.38
CA ASP A 53 2.59 -11.34 -26.35
C ASP A 53 3.40 -10.08 -25.96
N LYS A 54 3.79 -9.25 -26.92
CA LYS A 54 4.44 -7.95 -26.64
C LYS A 54 3.54 -7.00 -25.87
N ASP A 55 2.28 -6.90 -26.28
CA ASP A 55 1.31 -6.03 -25.63
C ASP A 55 1.05 -6.53 -24.19
N ILE A 56 0.80 -7.83 -24.01
CA ILE A 56 0.63 -8.45 -22.68
C ILE A 56 1.83 -8.15 -21.79
N LEU A 57 3.07 -8.35 -22.26
CA LEU A 57 4.27 -8.04 -21.47
C LEU A 57 4.32 -6.55 -21.07
N ALA A 58 3.98 -5.65 -21.97
CA ALA A 58 3.95 -4.22 -21.67
C ALA A 58 2.86 -3.87 -20.63
N TRP A 59 1.72 -4.54 -20.68
CA TRP A 59 0.62 -4.37 -19.71
C TRP A 59 0.91 -5.07 -18.36
N GLU A 60 1.53 -6.25 -18.37
CA GLU A 60 2.02 -6.96 -17.18
C GLU A 60 3.13 -6.18 -16.48
N GLY A 61 4.02 -5.53 -17.24
CA GLY A 61 5.08 -4.68 -16.72
C GLY A 61 4.57 -3.49 -15.90
N LYS A 62 3.32 -3.06 -16.12
CA LYS A 62 2.65 -2.05 -15.28
C LYS A 62 2.15 -2.60 -13.93
N ASN A 63 2.16 -3.92 -13.74
CA ASN A 63 1.71 -4.61 -12.52
C ASN A 63 0.27 -4.23 -12.09
N ILE A 64 -0.61 -4.01 -13.07
CA ILE A 64 -1.98 -3.51 -12.91
C ILE A 64 -2.81 -4.26 -11.85
N PRO A 65 -2.80 -5.61 -11.78
CA PRO A 65 -3.61 -6.33 -10.80
C PRO A 65 -3.35 -5.89 -9.36
N LYS A 66 -2.07 -5.72 -8.98
CA LYS A 66 -1.69 -5.33 -7.61
C LYS A 66 -1.82 -3.85 -7.35
N SER A 67 -1.52 -3.01 -8.34
CA SER A 67 -1.78 -1.57 -8.22
C SER A 67 -3.26 -1.33 -7.95
N LEU A 68 -4.14 -2.09 -8.62
CA LEU A 68 -5.57 -2.05 -8.38
C LEU A 68 -5.92 -2.57 -6.98
N GLN A 69 -5.37 -3.70 -6.54
CA GLN A 69 -5.62 -4.26 -5.21
C GLN A 69 -5.18 -3.29 -4.08
N ALA A 70 -3.96 -2.77 -4.14
CA ALA A 70 -3.43 -1.81 -3.16
C ALA A 70 -4.27 -0.52 -3.12
N THR A 71 -4.74 -0.06 -4.28
CA THR A 71 -5.60 1.13 -4.37
C THR A 71 -6.99 0.88 -3.81
N LYS A 72 -7.55 -0.33 -3.97
CA LYS A 72 -8.78 -0.75 -3.29
C LYS A 72 -8.61 -0.82 -1.77
N GLU A 73 -7.50 -1.37 -1.28
CA GLU A 73 -7.19 -1.39 0.16
C GLU A 73 -7.11 0.03 0.73
N ARG A 74 -6.38 0.93 0.04
CA ARG A 74 -6.31 2.35 0.41
C ARG A 74 -7.67 3.02 0.40
N ALA A 75 -8.50 2.78 -0.61
CA ALA A 75 -9.86 3.31 -0.67
C ALA A 75 -10.69 2.84 0.54
N ASN A 76 -10.54 1.57 0.95
CA ASN A 76 -11.20 1.04 2.14
C ASN A 76 -10.71 1.70 3.45
N GLU A 77 -9.41 1.92 3.60
CA GLU A 77 -8.84 2.60 4.78
C GLU A 77 -9.31 4.05 4.88
N VAL A 78 -9.30 4.78 3.77
CA VAL A 78 -9.81 6.16 3.69
C VAL A 78 -11.31 6.19 3.99
N ALA A 79 -12.09 5.23 3.48
CA ALA A 79 -13.52 5.13 3.77
C ALA A 79 -13.80 4.86 5.26
N ASN A 80 -13.02 3.98 5.90
CA ASN A 80 -13.12 3.73 7.34
C ASN A 80 -12.78 4.97 8.16
N SER A 81 -11.68 5.65 7.82
CA SER A 81 -11.24 6.89 8.47
C SER A 81 -12.26 8.02 8.29
N MET A 82 -12.84 8.14 7.10
CA MET A 82 -13.93 9.10 6.82
C MET A 82 -15.14 8.83 7.71
N LYS A 83 -15.54 7.57 7.88
CA LYS A 83 -16.67 7.18 8.74
C LYS A 83 -16.40 7.48 10.23
N GLU A 84 -15.18 7.29 10.70
CA GLU A 84 -14.78 7.65 12.07
C GLU A 84 -14.82 9.16 12.27
N LEU A 85 -14.30 9.92 11.31
CA LEU A 85 -14.25 11.37 11.37
C LEU A 85 -15.64 12.01 11.25
N GLU A 86 -16.54 11.42 10.44
CA GLU A 86 -17.96 11.79 10.39
C GLU A 86 -18.64 11.64 11.75
N GLN A 87 -18.36 10.56 12.48
CA GLN A 87 -18.89 10.36 13.84
C GLN A 87 -18.33 11.39 14.82
N GLN A 88 -17.02 11.69 14.75
CA GLN A 88 -16.39 12.70 15.60
C GLN A 88 -16.93 14.10 15.31
N TYR A 89 -17.09 14.45 14.04
CA TYR A 89 -17.66 15.72 13.62
C TYR A 89 -19.11 15.88 14.08
N GLN A 90 -19.92 14.81 13.98
CA GLN A 90 -21.29 14.84 14.49
C GLN A 90 -21.31 15.06 16.01
N ALA A 91 -20.47 14.35 16.77
CA ALA A 91 -20.35 14.54 18.21
C ALA A 91 -19.89 15.96 18.59
N ALA A 92 -18.97 16.55 17.81
CA ALA A 92 -18.55 17.94 18.01
C ALA A 92 -19.67 18.95 17.70
N CYS A 93 -20.48 18.70 16.66
CA CYS A 93 -21.67 19.50 16.37
C CYS A 93 -22.68 19.44 17.53
N ASP A 94 -22.95 18.24 18.05
CA ASP A 94 -23.87 18.06 19.18
C ASP A 94 -23.36 18.77 20.45
N LYS A 95 -22.05 18.69 20.72
CA LYS A 95 -21.40 19.42 21.82
C LYS A 95 -21.54 20.93 21.64
N MET A 96 -21.23 21.45 20.45
CA MET A 96 -21.38 22.88 20.14
C MET A 96 -22.81 23.38 20.35
N ILE A 97 -23.82 22.60 19.93
CA ILE A 97 -25.24 22.92 20.17
C ILE A 97 -25.54 22.98 21.67
N LYS A 98 -25.01 22.02 22.45
CA LYS A 98 -25.19 21.96 23.90
C LYS A 98 -24.57 23.18 24.60
N GLU A 99 -23.30 23.47 24.35
CA GLU A 99 -22.63 24.60 25.04
C GLU A 99 -23.26 25.94 24.64
N LYS A 100 -23.72 26.08 23.39
CA LYS A 100 -24.49 27.25 22.97
C LYS A 100 -25.78 27.43 23.79
N ALA A 101 -26.51 26.34 24.00
CA ALA A 101 -27.75 26.39 24.78
C ALA A 101 -27.50 26.75 26.25
N ASP A 102 -26.36 26.36 26.81
CA ASP A 102 -25.97 26.70 28.19
C ASP A 102 -25.55 28.18 28.30
N VAL A 103 -24.83 28.72 27.31
CA VAL A 103 -24.59 30.17 27.18
C VAL A 103 -25.90 30.96 27.05
N ASP A 104 -26.83 30.53 26.19
CA ASP A 104 -28.11 31.22 25.95
C ASP A 104 -29.01 31.24 27.20
N LYS A 105 -28.99 30.16 28.01
CA LYS A 105 -29.68 30.11 29.32
C LYS A 105 -29.08 31.09 30.31
N MET A 106 -27.75 31.22 30.31
CA MET A 106 -27.05 32.13 31.21
C MET A 106 -27.27 33.58 30.81
N GLN A 107 -27.33 33.93 29.52
CA GLN A 107 -27.55 35.31 29.05
C GLN A 107 -28.94 35.90 29.39
N ASN A 108 -29.90 35.09 29.85
CA ASN A 108 -31.25 35.53 30.27
C ASN A 108 -31.51 35.28 31.77
N PRO A 109 -30.79 35.93 32.71
CA PRO A 109 -30.97 35.69 34.13
C PRO A 109 -32.23 36.35 34.70
N SER A 110 -32.78 35.78 35.78
CA SER A 110 -33.71 36.50 36.65
C SER A 110 -32.98 37.65 37.35
N VAL A 111 -33.60 38.85 37.37
CA VAL A 111 -33.09 40.06 38.05
C VAL A 111 -32.61 39.78 39.48
N LYS A 112 -33.22 38.81 40.17
CA LYS A 112 -32.89 38.43 41.56
C LYS A 112 -31.57 37.66 41.73
N VAL A 113 -31.11 36.96 40.70
CA VAL A 113 -29.87 36.15 40.71
C VAL A 113 -28.67 37.00 40.31
N PHE A 114 -28.87 37.90 39.33
CA PHE A 114 -27.86 38.82 38.83
C PHE A 114 -27.33 39.77 39.93
N PHE A 115 -28.23 40.31 40.78
CA PHE A 115 -27.85 41.28 41.82
C PHE A 115 -27.31 40.66 43.12
N LYS A 116 -27.41 39.34 43.32
CA LYS A 116 -27.03 38.71 44.60
C LYS A 116 -25.55 38.30 44.64
N ASN A 117 -25.04 37.74 43.53
CA ASN A 117 -23.66 37.23 43.41
C ASN A 117 -23.07 37.58 42.02
N GLN A 118 -22.89 38.87 41.73
CA GLN A 118 -22.46 39.35 40.41
C GLN A 118 -21.14 38.73 39.92
N HIS A 119 -20.12 38.63 40.79
CA HIS A 119 -18.81 38.06 40.45
C HIS A 119 -18.88 36.57 40.10
N GLU A 120 -19.60 35.76 40.88
CA GLU A 120 -19.75 34.32 40.60
C GLU A 120 -20.57 34.06 39.33
N TYR A 121 -21.49 34.96 38.99
CA TYR A 121 -22.28 34.89 37.77
C TYR A 121 -21.44 35.24 36.53
N GLU A 122 -20.64 36.31 36.60
CA GLU A 122 -19.71 36.71 35.53
C GLU A 122 -18.68 35.60 35.27
N GLU A 123 -18.09 35.03 36.32
CA GLU A 123 -17.12 33.92 36.22
C GLU A 123 -17.73 32.67 35.55
N LYS A 124 -18.98 32.31 35.88
CA LYS A 124 -19.68 31.21 35.23
C LYS A 124 -20.01 31.51 33.78
N LEU A 125 -20.50 32.71 33.47
CA LEU A 125 -20.81 33.09 32.09
C LEU A 125 -19.56 33.07 31.20
N THR A 126 -18.42 33.55 31.70
CA THR A 126 -17.14 33.48 30.99
C THR A 126 -16.73 32.04 30.73
N LYS A 127 -16.85 31.16 31.71
CA LYS A 127 -16.53 29.73 31.57
C LYS A 127 -17.41 29.03 30.51
N GLU A 128 -18.72 29.27 30.51
CA GLU A 128 -19.63 28.71 29.49
C GLU A 128 -19.32 29.28 28.08
N GLN A 129 -18.92 30.56 27.99
CA GLN A 129 -18.49 31.18 26.73
C GLN A 129 -17.16 30.59 26.21
N GLU A 130 -16.21 30.32 27.08
CA GLU A 130 -14.95 29.62 26.74
C GLU A 130 -15.24 28.20 26.23
N GLU A 131 -16.06 27.43 26.93
CA GLU A 131 -16.44 26.08 26.53
C GLU A 131 -17.18 26.05 25.17
N TYR A 132 -18.01 27.06 24.89
CA TYR A 132 -18.65 27.23 23.58
C TYR A 132 -17.64 27.57 22.47
N LEU A 133 -16.68 28.46 22.73
CA LEU A 133 -15.64 28.82 21.76
C LEU A 133 -14.72 27.63 21.45
N GLU A 134 -14.34 26.86 22.47
CA GLU A 134 -13.61 25.60 22.29
C GLU A 134 -14.40 24.59 21.45
N ALA A 135 -15.71 24.47 21.69
CA ALA A 135 -16.57 23.57 20.91
C ALA A 135 -16.69 24.01 19.44
N ILE A 136 -16.79 25.31 19.15
CA ILE A 136 -16.74 25.84 17.77
C ILE A 136 -15.39 25.53 17.12
N SER A 137 -14.29 25.81 17.81
CA SER A 137 -12.94 25.57 17.27
C SER A 137 -12.73 24.10 16.94
N ALA A 138 -13.12 23.18 17.84
CA ALA A 138 -13.06 21.75 17.60
C ALA A 138 -13.93 21.31 16.42
N GLN A 139 -15.14 21.87 16.30
CA GLN A 139 -16.05 21.60 15.19
C GLN A 139 -15.48 22.09 13.85
N GLU A 140 -14.85 23.26 13.80
CA GLU A 140 -14.22 23.79 12.59
C GLU A 140 -13.03 22.94 12.12
N VAL A 141 -12.17 22.51 13.06
CA VAL A 141 -11.02 21.65 12.76
C VAL A 141 -11.49 20.32 12.17
N LEU A 142 -12.46 19.66 12.83
CA LEU A 142 -13.02 18.39 12.36
C LEU A 142 -13.70 18.55 11.00
N LYS A 143 -14.38 19.68 10.74
CA LYS A 143 -14.98 19.97 9.43
C LYS A 143 -13.92 20.03 8.32
N LYS A 144 -12.82 20.75 8.54
CA LYS A 144 -11.74 20.86 7.55
C LYS A 144 -11.08 19.51 7.28
N GLN A 145 -10.83 18.72 8.32
CA GLN A 145 -10.31 17.36 8.18
C GLN A 145 -11.28 16.48 7.36
N LEU A 146 -12.59 16.61 7.60
CA LEU A 146 -13.63 15.86 6.91
C LEU A 146 -13.73 16.23 5.43
N GLU A 147 -13.64 17.52 5.09
CA GLU A 147 -13.56 17.98 3.70
C GLU A 147 -12.30 17.44 3.00
N GLY A 148 -11.16 17.41 3.69
CA GLY A 148 -9.90 16.85 3.20
C GLY A 148 -10.02 15.36 2.89
N ILE A 149 -10.54 14.57 3.83
CA ILE A 149 -10.64 13.11 3.64
C ILE A 149 -11.70 12.73 2.61
N GLN A 150 -12.79 13.50 2.49
CA GLN A 150 -13.77 13.30 1.42
C GLN A 150 -13.18 13.52 0.03
N MET A 151 -12.30 14.51 -0.12
CA MET A 151 -11.57 14.73 -1.38
C MET A 151 -10.61 13.59 -1.67
N GLN A 152 -9.88 13.10 -0.65
CA GLN A 152 -9.00 11.94 -0.78
C GLN A 152 -9.77 10.68 -1.18
N ALA A 153 -10.95 10.43 -0.61
CA ALA A 153 -11.82 9.31 -0.96
C ALA A 153 -12.23 9.34 -2.43
N ARG A 154 -12.69 10.51 -2.92
CA ARG A 154 -13.07 10.68 -4.34
C ARG A 154 -11.89 10.42 -5.29
N ASN A 155 -10.69 10.86 -4.92
CA ASN A 155 -9.50 10.62 -5.73
C ASN A 155 -9.17 9.13 -5.79
N CYS A 156 -9.20 8.43 -4.64
CA CYS A 156 -8.97 6.98 -4.59
C CYS A 156 -10.01 6.23 -5.43
N ASP A 157 -11.30 6.59 -5.35
CA ASP A 157 -12.36 5.95 -6.14
C ASP A 157 -12.15 6.13 -7.65
N ALA A 158 -11.75 7.33 -8.09
CA ALA A 158 -11.45 7.60 -9.49
C ALA A 158 -10.26 6.75 -9.98
N GLU A 159 -9.23 6.59 -9.16
CA GLU A 159 -8.06 5.79 -9.45
C GLU A 159 -8.38 4.29 -9.54
N VAL A 160 -9.20 3.76 -8.60
CA VAL A 160 -9.73 2.38 -8.66
C VAL A 160 -10.50 2.14 -9.96
N GLN A 161 -11.34 3.09 -10.38
CA GLN A 161 -12.11 2.96 -11.62
C GLN A 161 -11.22 2.90 -12.86
N GLU A 162 -10.17 3.73 -12.91
CA GLU A 162 -9.27 3.75 -14.06
C GLU A 162 -8.43 2.48 -14.13
N MET A 163 -7.83 2.05 -13.01
CA MET A 163 -7.08 0.80 -12.96
C MET A 163 -7.95 -0.43 -13.23
N SER A 164 -9.24 -0.41 -12.86
CA SER A 164 -10.17 -1.49 -13.21
C SER A 164 -10.39 -1.63 -14.72
N LYS A 165 -10.37 -0.51 -15.47
CA LYS A 165 -10.42 -0.54 -16.94
C LYS A 165 -9.14 -1.10 -17.52
N GLU A 166 -8.00 -0.68 -16.98
CA GLU A 166 -6.69 -1.22 -17.37
C GLU A 166 -6.61 -2.74 -17.14
N MET A 167 -7.12 -3.22 -16.00
CA MET A 167 -7.17 -4.65 -15.69
C MET A 167 -8.08 -5.41 -16.66
N SER A 168 -9.24 -4.84 -16.97
CA SER A 168 -10.17 -5.41 -17.96
C SER A 168 -9.53 -5.52 -19.34
N LYS A 169 -8.71 -4.54 -19.73
CA LYS A 169 -7.97 -4.57 -20.99
C LYS A 169 -6.90 -5.67 -21.01
N LEU A 170 -6.14 -5.82 -19.93
CA LEU A 170 -5.17 -6.91 -19.81
C LEU A 170 -5.85 -8.29 -19.88
N ALA A 171 -7.00 -8.46 -19.22
CA ALA A 171 -7.80 -9.68 -19.30
C ALA A 171 -8.24 -10.02 -20.74
N LEU A 172 -8.68 -9.02 -21.51
CA LEU A 172 -9.05 -9.20 -22.92
C LEU A 172 -7.87 -9.64 -23.79
N LEU A 173 -6.67 -9.09 -23.57
CA LEU A 173 -5.47 -9.50 -24.32
C LEU A 173 -5.13 -10.98 -24.07
N TYR A 174 -5.23 -11.43 -22.82
CA TYR A 174 -5.05 -12.84 -22.47
C TYR A 174 -6.08 -13.76 -23.12
N ASP A 175 -7.36 -13.37 -23.13
CA ASP A 175 -8.43 -14.13 -23.76
C ASP A 175 -8.21 -14.24 -25.27
N GLU A 176 -7.79 -13.16 -25.92
CA GLU A 176 -7.42 -13.15 -27.35
C GLU A 176 -6.21 -14.05 -27.62
N GLN A 177 -5.19 -14.02 -26.76
CA GLN A 177 -4.02 -14.89 -26.87
C GLN A 177 -4.42 -16.37 -26.78
N ASP A 178 -5.25 -16.74 -25.80
CA ASP A 178 -5.74 -18.10 -25.63
C ASP A 178 -6.62 -18.55 -26.80
N GLN A 179 -7.44 -17.67 -27.36
CA GLN A 179 -8.26 -17.98 -28.53
C GLN A 179 -7.39 -18.27 -29.76
N ILE A 180 -6.29 -17.53 -29.96
CA ILE A 180 -5.34 -17.83 -31.05
C ILE A 180 -4.69 -19.20 -30.84
N LEU A 181 -4.32 -19.55 -29.62
CA LEU A 181 -3.77 -20.87 -29.31
C LEU A 181 -4.80 -21.99 -29.55
N ASP A 182 -6.06 -21.78 -29.18
CA ASP A 182 -7.13 -22.73 -29.47
C ASP A 182 -7.37 -22.89 -30.98
N ASP A 183 -7.37 -21.78 -31.73
CA ASP A 183 -7.54 -21.77 -33.18
C ASP A 183 -6.42 -22.53 -33.91
N ILE A 184 -5.14 -22.27 -33.60
CA ILE A 184 -3.98 -22.87 -34.27
C ILE A 184 -3.90 -24.38 -34.01
N PHE A 185 -4.22 -24.80 -32.79
CA PHE A 185 -3.98 -26.17 -32.36
C PHE A 185 -5.26 -27.01 -32.27
N SER A 186 -6.43 -26.41 -32.51
CA SER A 186 -7.74 -27.07 -32.55
C SER A 186 -7.99 -28.00 -31.37
N GLY A 187 -7.64 -27.58 -30.15
CA GLY A 187 -7.78 -28.45 -28.98
C GLY A 187 -6.53 -29.29 -28.61
N ALA A 188 -5.45 -29.30 -29.41
CA ALA A 188 -4.28 -30.18 -29.24
C ALA A 188 -2.95 -29.44 -28.91
N TYR A 189 -3.03 -28.30 -28.24
CA TYR A 189 -1.89 -27.47 -27.82
C TYR A 189 -1.19 -27.99 -26.54
N GLY A 190 0.09 -27.69 -26.37
CA GLY A 190 0.83 -27.99 -25.13
C GLY A 190 1.83 -29.14 -25.24
N SER A 191 3.12 -28.84 -25.16
CA SER A 191 4.17 -29.86 -24.93
C SER A 191 4.41 -30.09 -23.44
N GLY A 192 5.02 -31.22 -23.05
CA GLY A 192 5.42 -31.45 -21.66
C GLY A 192 6.43 -30.40 -21.16
N LEU A 193 7.26 -29.87 -22.06
CA LEU A 193 8.19 -28.80 -21.77
C LEU A 193 7.46 -27.46 -21.58
N GLU A 194 6.51 -27.13 -22.45
CA GLU A 194 5.70 -25.90 -22.31
C GLU A 194 4.97 -25.86 -20.97
N ASN A 195 4.30 -26.96 -20.60
CA ASN A 195 3.54 -27.00 -19.33
C ASN A 195 4.46 -26.82 -18.11
N ARG A 196 5.68 -27.37 -18.17
CA ARG A 196 6.67 -27.21 -17.10
C ARG A 196 7.12 -25.75 -17.00
N LEU A 197 7.46 -25.14 -18.14
CA LEU A 197 7.91 -23.76 -18.20
C LEU A 197 6.80 -22.78 -17.76
N GLU A 198 5.54 -23.03 -18.13
CA GLU A 198 4.39 -22.23 -17.71
C GLU A 198 4.21 -22.26 -16.18
N SER A 199 4.27 -23.45 -15.57
CA SER A 199 4.21 -23.58 -14.12
C SER A 199 5.42 -22.97 -13.40
N GLU A 200 6.63 -23.07 -13.98
CA GLU A 200 7.82 -22.40 -13.43
C GLU A 200 7.70 -20.87 -13.49
N VAL A 201 7.11 -20.31 -14.56
CA VAL A 201 6.84 -18.88 -14.66
C VAL A 201 5.81 -18.44 -13.61
N GLU A 202 4.75 -19.21 -13.39
CA GLU A 202 3.75 -18.94 -12.34
C GLU A 202 4.38 -18.91 -10.94
N GLU A 203 5.17 -19.94 -10.59
CA GLU A 203 5.90 -19.99 -9.30
C GLU A 203 6.81 -18.77 -9.11
N LEU A 204 7.51 -18.33 -10.18
CA LEU A 204 8.41 -17.18 -10.13
C LEU A 204 7.67 -15.85 -10.03
N LEU A 205 6.49 -15.73 -10.64
CA LEU A 205 5.61 -14.56 -10.50
C LEU A 205 5.15 -14.41 -9.04
N ASP A 206 4.63 -15.48 -8.43
CA ASP A 206 4.22 -15.48 -7.03
C ASP A 206 5.39 -15.16 -6.09
N ARG A 207 6.58 -15.66 -6.41
CA ARG A 207 7.78 -15.36 -5.62
C ARG A 207 8.19 -13.90 -5.76
N LYS A 208 8.25 -13.35 -6.98
CA LYS A 208 8.52 -11.93 -7.24
C LYS A 208 7.52 -11.07 -6.47
N GLU A 209 6.25 -11.46 -6.47
CA GLU A 209 5.17 -10.79 -5.76
C GLU A 209 5.42 -10.65 -4.27
N ARG A 210 5.66 -11.76 -3.59
CA ARG A 210 5.85 -11.76 -2.13
C ARG A 210 7.04 -10.89 -1.72
N ILE A 211 8.12 -10.95 -2.49
CA ILE A 211 9.29 -10.09 -2.27
C ILE A 211 8.95 -8.62 -2.54
N GLY A 212 8.16 -8.33 -3.57
CA GLY A 212 7.68 -6.98 -3.89
C GLY A 212 6.83 -6.36 -2.78
N VAL A 213 5.88 -7.13 -2.22
CA VAL A 213 5.07 -6.69 -1.06
C VAL A 213 5.95 -6.39 0.14
N ALA A 214 6.97 -7.22 0.40
CA ALA A 214 7.94 -6.94 1.43
C ALA A 214 8.72 -5.64 1.15
N LYS A 215 9.24 -5.44 -0.08
CA LYS A 215 9.90 -4.18 -0.48
C LYS A 215 9.01 -2.97 -0.17
N TYR A 216 7.74 -3.01 -0.57
CA TYR A 216 6.79 -1.93 -0.31
C TYR A 216 6.63 -1.62 1.19
N LYS A 217 6.36 -2.63 2.02
CA LYS A 217 6.18 -2.44 3.48
C LYS A 217 7.44 -1.88 4.14
N TRP A 218 8.60 -2.39 3.76
CA TRP A 218 9.90 -1.95 4.28
C TRP A 218 10.26 -0.54 3.83
N SER A 219 10.01 -0.18 2.57
CA SER A 219 10.27 1.18 2.06
C SER A 219 9.39 2.23 2.73
N ASN A 220 8.10 1.95 2.94
CA ASN A 220 7.21 2.87 3.68
C ASN A 220 7.60 2.99 5.16
N GLY A 221 7.88 1.86 5.81
CA GLY A 221 8.39 1.86 7.19
C GLY A 221 9.70 2.66 7.32
N ARG A 222 10.61 2.54 6.35
CA ARG A 222 11.86 3.30 6.27
C ARG A 222 11.61 4.80 6.15
N LEU A 223 10.67 5.23 5.30
CA LEU A 223 10.33 6.65 5.13
C LEU A 223 9.82 7.25 6.45
N LEU A 224 8.90 6.55 7.13
CA LEU A 224 8.42 6.96 8.46
C LEU A 224 9.57 7.05 9.49
N LEU A 225 10.49 6.09 9.48
CA LEU A 225 11.67 6.13 10.34
C LEU A 225 12.61 7.29 10.00
N GLN A 226 12.76 7.65 8.73
CA GLN A 226 13.53 8.83 8.32
C GLN A 226 12.90 10.11 8.87
N HIS A 227 11.57 10.24 8.82
CA HIS A 227 10.85 11.35 9.45
C HIS A 227 11.07 11.37 10.97
N ALA A 228 10.92 10.23 11.64
CA ALA A 228 11.15 10.13 13.08
C ALA A 228 12.58 10.50 13.47
N TYR A 229 13.58 10.03 12.72
CA TYR A 229 14.98 10.35 12.90
C TYR A 229 15.22 11.87 12.83
N ASN A 230 14.70 12.53 11.78
CA ASN A 230 14.84 13.97 11.61
C ASN A 230 14.15 14.76 12.73
N GLN A 231 12.95 14.35 13.14
CA GLN A 231 12.19 14.96 14.23
C GLN A 231 12.93 14.81 15.58
N LEU A 232 13.50 13.65 15.86
CA LEU A 232 14.33 13.42 17.06
C LEU A 232 15.58 14.30 17.04
N GLY A 233 16.27 14.40 15.90
CA GLY A 233 17.44 15.27 15.73
C GLY A 233 17.10 16.74 16.00
N TYR A 234 15.97 17.22 15.47
CA TYR A 234 15.47 18.57 15.71
C TYR A 234 15.10 18.79 17.19
N ALA A 235 14.38 17.86 17.81
CA ALA A 235 14.01 17.92 19.22
C ALA A 235 15.25 17.99 20.12
N VAL A 236 16.27 17.15 19.88
CA VAL A 236 17.54 17.19 20.62
C VAL A 236 18.22 18.55 20.47
N SER A 237 18.27 19.10 19.26
CA SER A 237 18.86 20.42 19.00
C SER A 237 18.16 21.54 19.79
N ARG A 238 16.82 21.56 19.76
CA ARG A 238 16.02 22.57 20.46
C ARG A 238 16.14 22.45 21.96
N TRP A 239 16.15 21.23 22.48
CA TRP A 239 16.38 20.99 23.90
C TRP A 239 17.76 21.49 24.35
N GLN A 240 18.82 21.18 23.60
CA GLN A 240 20.18 21.66 23.89
C GLN A 240 20.31 23.19 23.81
N THR A 241 19.61 23.83 22.87
CA THR A 241 19.62 25.29 22.71
C THR A 241 19.03 25.99 23.94
N MET A 242 18.12 25.33 24.66
CA MET A 242 17.47 25.89 25.85
C MET A 242 18.46 26.22 26.98
N ASP A 243 19.56 25.49 27.11
CA ASP A 243 20.62 25.77 28.09
C ASP A 243 21.31 27.11 27.84
N GLN A 244 21.28 27.60 26.60
CA GLN A 244 21.88 28.88 26.22
C GLN A 244 20.92 30.06 26.46
N VAL A 245 19.65 29.78 26.73
CA VAL A 245 18.63 30.81 26.97
C VAL A 245 18.71 31.30 28.42
N PRO A 246 18.83 32.62 28.66
CA PRO A 246 18.84 33.17 30.00
C PRO A 246 17.61 32.76 30.82
N SER A 247 17.77 32.52 32.12
CA SER A 247 16.67 32.12 33.02
C SER A 247 15.56 33.17 33.14
N SER A 248 15.84 34.43 32.81
CA SER A 248 14.85 35.51 32.72
C SER A 248 13.92 35.39 31.51
N SER A 249 14.32 34.68 30.46
CA SER A 249 13.60 34.57 29.20
C SER A 249 12.69 33.33 29.17
N ILE A 250 11.83 33.21 30.18
CA ILE A 250 11.01 32.01 30.41
C ILE A 250 10.08 31.69 29.22
N GLN A 251 9.54 32.71 28.54
CA GLN A 251 8.69 32.55 27.36
C GLN A 251 9.41 31.82 26.22
N VAL A 252 10.68 32.15 25.97
CA VAL A 252 11.50 31.50 24.94
C VAL A 252 11.80 30.06 25.33
N LYS A 253 12.04 29.77 26.62
CA LYS A 253 12.23 28.39 27.10
C LYS A 253 10.96 27.55 26.93
N TYR A 254 9.79 28.10 27.24
CA TYR A 254 8.52 27.43 26.99
C TYR A 254 8.31 27.14 25.50
N GLN A 255 8.60 28.09 24.62
CA GLN A 255 8.51 27.86 23.17
C GLN A 255 9.43 26.71 22.72
N LEU A 256 10.70 26.73 23.12
CA LEU A 256 11.65 25.65 22.78
C LEU A 256 11.21 24.30 23.37
N ALA A 257 10.65 24.28 24.58
CA ALA A 257 10.11 23.07 25.20
C ALA A 257 8.92 22.52 24.41
N THR A 258 8.00 23.39 23.98
CA THR A 258 6.84 23.02 23.14
C THR A 258 7.28 22.48 21.79
N GLU A 259 8.21 23.15 21.10
CA GLU A 259 8.77 22.68 19.83
C GLU A 259 9.44 21.31 19.96
N THR A 260 10.21 21.13 21.05
CA THR A 260 10.82 19.84 21.40
C THR A 260 9.73 18.79 21.59
N ARG A 261 8.72 19.07 22.42
CA ARG A 261 7.62 18.15 22.74
C ARG A 261 6.89 17.67 21.48
N ASN A 262 6.51 18.60 20.60
CA ASN A 262 5.75 18.28 19.40
C ASN A 262 6.54 17.36 18.46
N ASN A 263 7.84 17.62 18.30
CA ASN A 263 8.71 16.77 17.49
C ASN A 263 8.93 15.38 18.12
N LEU A 264 9.05 15.27 19.45
CA LEU A 264 9.16 13.99 20.13
C LEU A 264 7.90 13.13 19.98
N ILE A 265 6.71 13.76 20.08
CA ILE A 265 5.42 13.07 19.88
C ILE A 265 5.31 12.57 18.44
N ALA A 266 5.59 13.44 17.46
CA ALA A 266 5.56 13.08 16.05
C ALA A 266 6.54 11.93 15.74
N ALA A 267 7.75 11.98 16.31
CA ALA A 267 8.73 10.92 16.14
C ALA A 267 8.27 9.59 16.74
N SER A 268 7.70 9.62 17.93
CA SER A 268 7.12 8.42 18.56
C SER A 268 6.02 7.82 17.69
N GLN A 269 5.14 8.64 17.13
CA GLN A 269 4.05 8.16 16.27
C GLN A 269 4.60 7.53 14.99
N ASN A 270 5.56 8.18 14.34
CA ASN A 270 6.20 7.67 13.13
C ASN A 270 6.90 6.32 13.34
N ILE A 271 7.62 6.13 14.45
CA ILE A 271 8.23 4.84 14.80
C ILE A 271 7.16 3.76 15.01
N MET A 272 6.08 4.10 15.73
CA MET A 272 4.99 3.14 15.98
C MET A 272 4.21 2.79 14.70
N ASN A 273 4.05 3.74 13.79
CA ASN A 273 3.43 3.50 12.49
C ASN A 273 4.32 2.63 11.60
N ALA A 274 5.64 2.86 11.58
CA ALA A 274 6.58 1.97 10.90
C ALA A 274 6.49 0.53 11.43
N LYS A 275 6.31 0.36 12.75
CA LYS A 275 6.10 -0.95 13.39
C LYS A 275 4.77 -1.60 13.00
N ARG A 276 3.73 -0.83 12.65
CA ARG A 276 2.45 -1.36 12.15
C ARG A 276 2.58 -1.94 10.74
N TYR A 277 3.34 -1.29 9.84
CA TYR A 277 3.63 -1.83 8.51
C TYR A 277 4.34 -3.20 8.58
N LEU A 278 5.18 -3.38 9.60
CA LEU A 278 5.98 -4.59 9.83
C LEU A 278 5.58 -5.27 11.15
N ASN A 279 4.28 -5.56 11.29
CA ASN A 279 3.71 -6.10 12.51
C ASN A 279 4.35 -7.43 12.95
N ASN A 280 4.74 -8.28 11.99
CA ASN A 280 5.41 -9.56 12.19
C ASN A 280 6.92 -9.45 12.48
N ILE A 281 7.56 -8.31 12.22
CA ILE A 281 9.01 -8.12 12.38
C ILE A 281 9.34 -7.55 13.75
N LYS A 282 10.13 -8.24 14.58
CA LYS A 282 10.65 -7.63 15.82
C LYS A 282 11.71 -6.58 15.50
N PHE A 283 11.50 -5.33 15.96
CA PHE A 283 12.50 -4.29 15.80
C PHE A 283 13.64 -4.49 16.82
N PRO A 284 14.91 -4.44 16.38
CA PRO A 284 16.06 -4.60 17.29
C PRO A 284 16.36 -3.35 18.11
N TYR A 285 15.82 -2.20 17.69
CA TYR A 285 15.99 -0.91 18.34
C TYR A 285 14.65 -0.18 18.39
N CYS A 286 14.51 0.74 19.35
CA CYS A 286 13.25 1.45 19.59
C CYS A 286 12.09 0.47 19.89
N GLU A 287 12.34 -0.48 20.78
CA GLU A 287 11.29 -1.40 21.26
C GLU A 287 10.14 -0.59 21.92
N PRO A 288 8.89 -1.11 21.95
CA PRO A 288 7.74 -0.39 22.48
C PRO A 288 7.95 0.18 23.90
N GLU A 289 8.70 -0.52 24.75
CA GLU A 289 9.05 -0.11 26.10
C GLU A 289 9.98 1.11 26.12
N GLU A 290 10.89 1.20 25.15
CA GLU A 290 11.80 2.34 24.98
C GLU A 290 11.03 3.57 24.49
N ILE A 291 10.08 3.37 23.58
CA ILE A 291 9.17 4.41 23.11
C ILE A 291 8.22 4.87 24.24
N ALA A 292 7.73 3.95 25.08
CA ALA A 292 6.97 4.31 26.27
C ALA A 292 7.80 5.16 27.24
N THR A 293 9.09 4.86 27.38
CA THR A 293 10.03 5.66 28.19
C THR A 293 10.19 7.07 27.62
N LEU A 294 10.34 7.21 26.29
CA LEU A 294 10.37 8.51 25.62
C LEU A 294 9.08 9.30 25.88
N ASN A 295 7.93 8.67 25.73
CA ASN A 295 6.63 9.32 25.93
C ASN A 295 6.44 9.80 27.37
N LYS A 296 6.97 9.05 28.35
CA LYS A 296 6.99 9.48 29.75
C LYS A 296 7.90 10.69 29.97
N ALA A 297 9.08 10.73 29.36
CA ALA A 297 9.97 11.90 29.40
C ALA A 297 9.30 13.12 28.74
N CYS A 298 8.68 12.93 27.58
CA CYS A 298 7.93 13.95 26.85
C CYS A 298 6.77 14.55 27.68
N SER A 299 6.10 13.73 28.49
CA SER A 299 5.01 14.20 29.37
C SER A 299 5.50 15.09 30.52
N ASN A 300 6.77 14.97 30.92
CA ASN A 300 7.38 15.76 32.00
C ASN A 300 8.18 16.97 31.50
N ILE A 301 8.16 17.26 30.19
CA ILE A 301 9.07 18.21 29.56
C ILE A 301 9.05 19.62 30.18
N TYR A 302 7.88 20.16 30.53
CA TYR A 302 7.78 21.48 31.16
C TYR A 302 8.27 21.50 32.61
N VAL A 303 8.26 20.35 33.29
CA VAL A 303 8.86 20.21 34.63
C VAL A 303 10.37 20.07 34.52
N ASP A 304 10.82 19.28 33.54
CA ASP A 304 12.23 18.96 33.37
C ASP A 304 13.04 20.16 32.89
N MET A 305 12.44 21.10 32.14
CA MET A 305 13.12 22.36 31.75
C MET A 305 13.44 23.30 32.91
N LEU A 306 12.81 23.14 34.08
CA LEU A 306 12.97 24.05 35.21
C LEU A 306 14.16 23.69 36.11
N SER A 307 14.69 22.46 35.99
CA SER A 307 15.78 21.95 36.83
C SER A 307 16.94 21.49 35.94
N PRO A 308 18.17 21.99 36.16
CA PRO A 308 19.34 21.59 35.35
C PRO A 308 19.57 20.07 35.32
N ASP A 309 19.44 19.40 36.46
CA ASP A 309 19.63 17.95 36.56
C ASP A 309 18.57 17.18 35.75
N ARG A 310 17.31 17.63 35.83
CA ARG A 310 16.21 17.01 35.08
C ARG A 310 16.30 17.31 33.59
N HIS A 311 16.70 18.53 33.23
CA HIS A 311 16.96 18.93 31.85
C HIS A 311 18.00 18.03 31.21
N GLN A 312 19.13 17.82 31.89
CA GLN A 312 20.21 16.95 31.42
C GLN A 312 19.78 15.49 31.34
N HIS A 313 19.00 15.00 32.31
CA HIS A 313 18.47 13.63 32.28
C HIS A 313 17.50 13.42 31.10
N ALA A 314 16.58 14.36 30.87
CA ALA A 314 15.69 14.33 29.70
C ALA A 314 16.49 14.39 28.39
N LEU A 315 17.52 15.24 28.32
CA LEU A 315 18.42 15.33 27.17
C LEU A 315 19.10 14.00 26.87
N GLN A 316 19.58 13.28 27.90
CA GLN A 316 20.16 11.95 27.73
C GLN A 316 19.14 10.96 27.16
N CYS A 317 17.91 10.96 27.65
CA CYS A 317 16.83 10.13 27.10
C CYS A 317 16.60 10.43 25.61
N PHE A 318 16.46 11.71 25.23
CA PHE A 318 16.23 12.11 23.83
C PHE A 318 17.41 11.74 22.93
N CYS A 319 18.65 11.95 23.39
CA CYS A 319 19.86 11.58 22.66
C CYS A 319 19.97 10.07 22.46
N VAL A 320 19.68 9.26 23.49
CA VAL A 320 19.70 7.80 23.39
C VAL A 320 18.66 7.33 22.37
N THR A 321 17.43 7.83 22.46
CA THR A 321 16.36 7.51 21.49
C THR A 321 16.76 7.90 20.06
N HIS A 322 17.33 9.10 19.86
CA HIS A 322 17.81 9.54 18.55
C HIS A 322 18.88 8.60 17.96
N ARG A 323 19.86 8.17 18.77
CA ARG A 323 20.88 7.19 18.34
C ARG A 323 20.26 5.84 18.01
N ARG A 324 19.30 5.37 18.80
CA ARG A 324 18.60 4.10 18.56
C ARG A 324 17.73 4.15 17.30
N ALA A 325 17.05 5.28 17.04
CA ALA A 325 16.31 5.49 15.80
C ALA A 325 17.24 5.51 14.57
N SER A 326 18.43 6.11 14.71
CA SER A 326 19.46 6.07 13.66
C SER A 326 19.96 4.64 13.39
N ALA A 327 20.24 3.86 14.44
CA ALA A 327 20.60 2.45 14.31
C ALA A 327 19.48 1.61 13.67
N LEU A 328 18.22 1.91 13.99
CA LEU A 328 17.06 1.27 13.37
C LEU A 328 16.96 1.60 11.89
N LEU A 329 17.12 2.87 11.51
CA LEU A 329 17.10 3.30 10.12
C LEU A 329 18.22 2.62 9.31
N GLN A 330 19.43 2.57 9.87
CA GLN A 330 20.55 1.86 9.26
C GLN A 330 20.27 0.35 9.11
N TRP A 331 19.59 -0.26 10.07
CA TRP A 331 19.16 -1.65 9.98
C TRP A 331 18.14 -1.87 8.87
N PHE A 332 17.17 -0.96 8.69
CA PHE A 332 16.25 -0.97 7.54
C PHE A 332 17.01 -0.88 6.22
N ASP A 333 17.93 0.07 6.09
CA ASP A 333 18.76 0.23 4.89
C ASP A 333 19.52 -1.07 4.56
N ASN A 334 20.09 -1.71 5.58
CA ASN A 334 20.83 -2.95 5.39
C ASN A 334 19.91 -4.11 4.94
N VAL A 335 18.75 -4.29 5.56
CA VAL A 335 17.79 -5.35 5.18
C VAL A 335 17.27 -5.13 3.75
N ILE A 336 16.91 -3.89 3.40
CA ILE A 336 16.40 -3.55 2.07
C ILE A 336 17.47 -3.83 1.02
N ASN A 337 18.66 -3.24 1.17
CA ASN A 337 19.69 -3.26 0.13
C ASN A 337 20.41 -4.62 0.04
N GLN A 338 20.62 -5.31 1.17
CA GLN A 338 21.40 -6.55 1.18
C GLN A 338 20.54 -7.81 1.00
N THR A 339 19.24 -7.74 1.25
CA THR A 339 18.35 -8.90 1.17
C THR A 339 17.22 -8.67 0.18
N ILE A 340 16.34 -7.71 0.43
CA ILE A 340 15.10 -7.55 -0.34
C ILE A 340 15.40 -7.20 -1.81
N GLU A 341 16.24 -6.20 -2.07
CA GLU A 341 16.57 -5.78 -3.43
C GLU A 341 17.30 -6.88 -4.21
N LYS A 342 18.23 -7.59 -3.56
CA LYS A 342 18.97 -8.68 -4.21
C LYS A 342 18.09 -9.87 -4.54
N ASP A 343 17.21 -10.25 -3.62
CA ASP A 343 16.28 -11.37 -3.85
C ASP A 343 15.24 -11.00 -4.91
N LEU A 344 14.79 -9.74 -4.94
CA LEU A 344 13.90 -9.23 -5.99
C LEU A 344 14.61 -9.24 -7.35
N ALA A 345 15.84 -8.75 -7.44
CA ALA A 345 16.62 -8.75 -8.67
C ALA A 345 16.86 -10.18 -9.18
N ARG A 346 17.15 -11.13 -8.27
CA ARG A 346 17.30 -12.55 -8.63
C ARG A 346 15.99 -13.13 -9.15
N ALA A 347 14.87 -12.91 -8.46
CA ALA A 347 13.56 -13.40 -8.89
C ALA A 347 13.16 -12.82 -10.26
N LYS A 348 13.42 -11.53 -10.50
CA LYS A 348 13.22 -10.87 -11.81
C LYS A 348 14.05 -11.54 -12.91
N ALA A 349 15.35 -11.74 -12.67
CA ALA A 349 16.24 -12.36 -13.65
C ALA A 349 15.83 -13.80 -14.00
N GLU A 350 15.48 -14.61 -12.98
CA GLU A 350 14.97 -15.97 -13.17
C GLU A 350 13.65 -15.97 -13.97
N LEU A 351 12.72 -15.06 -13.64
CA LEU A 351 11.43 -14.92 -14.32
C LEU A 351 11.61 -14.57 -15.82
N ILE A 352 12.44 -13.56 -16.12
CA ILE A 352 12.72 -13.14 -17.51
C ILE A 352 13.27 -14.31 -18.32
N GLN A 353 14.20 -15.06 -17.74
CA GLN A 353 14.77 -16.23 -18.41
C GLN A 353 13.69 -17.28 -18.71
N ARG A 354 12.84 -17.62 -17.74
CA ARG A 354 11.79 -18.65 -17.93
C ARG A 354 10.69 -18.21 -18.88
N GLN A 355 10.31 -16.93 -18.88
CA GLN A 355 9.38 -16.37 -19.87
C GLN A 355 9.96 -16.46 -21.29
N ALA A 356 11.26 -16.18 -21.48
CA ALA A 356 11.93 -16.31 -22.77
C ALA A 356 11.99 -17.78 -23.25
N GLU A 357 12.29 -18.72 -22.35
CA GLU A 357 12.26 -20.16 -22.64
C GLU A 357 10.85 -20.63 -23.02
N LEU A 358 9.82 -20.21 -22.28
CA LEU A 358 8.42 -20.53 -22.57
C LEU A 358 8.03 -20.01 -23.96
N ARG A 359 8.30 -18.75 -24.26
CA ARG A 359 8.01 -18.14 -25.58
C ARG A 359 8.68 -18.93 -26.70
N LYS A 360 9.96 -19.27 -26.55
CA LYS A 360 10.72 -20.02 -27.54
C LYS A 360 10.10 -21.39 -27.81
N GLU A 361 9.63 -22.08 -26.78
CA GLU A 361 8.95 -23.36 -26.92
C GLU A 361 7.59 -23.21 -27.63
N ARG A 362 6.79 -22.20 -27.26
CA ARG A 362 5.51 -21.93 -27.92
C ARG A 362 5.67 -21.64 -29.42
N LEU A 363 6.67 -20.82 -29.77
CA LEU A 363 7.00 -20.53 -31.16
C LEU A 363 7.49 -21.77 -31.92
N ARG A 364 8.30 -22.63 -31.27
CA ARG A 364 8.72 -23.92 -31.87
C ARG A 364 7.50 -24.78 -32.20
N LEU A 365 6.54 -24.91 -31.29
CA LEU A 365 5.32 -25.69 -31.48
C LEU A 365 4.45 -25.14 -32.62
N MET A 366 4.32 -23.81 -32.71
CA MET A 366 3.61 -23.16 -33.81
C MET A 366 4.29 -23.42 -35.16
N ASN A 367 5.62 -23.34 -35.22
CA ASN A 367 6.41 -23.61 -36.43
C ASN A 367 6.33 -25.07 -36.88
N GLU A 368 6.26 -26.02 -35.95
CA GLU A 368 6.03 -27.44 -36.27
C GLU A 368 4.64 -27.67 -36.86
N LYS A 369 3.64 -26.93 -36.38
CA LYS A 369 2.26 -27.05 -36.87
C LYS A 369 2.10 -26.60 -38.32
N ILE A 370 2.84 -25.59 -38.76
CA ILE A 370 2.89 -25.11 -40.17
C ILE A 370 3.86 -25.90 -41.07
N GLY A 371 4.30 -27.09 -40.63
CA GLY A 371 5.11 -27.99 -41.46
C GLY A 371 6.55 -27.52 -41.71
N GLY A 372 7.11 -26.64 -40.87
CA GLY A 372 8.53 -26.27 -40.93
C GLY A 372 8.95 -25.32 -42.06
N ASN A 373 8.02 -24.83 -42.89
CA ASN A 373 8.29 -23.82 -43.94
C ASN A 373 8.49 -22.38 -43.39
N ALA A 374 8.68 -22.25 -42.09
CA ALA A 374 8.82 -20.99 -41.35
C ALA A 374 10.18 -20.28 -41.51
N SER A 375 11.00 -20.67 -42.49
CA SER A 375 12.36 -20.15 -42.73
C SER A 375 12.43 -18.61 -42.87
N ASN A 376 11.29 -17.95 -43.10
CA ASN A 376 11.16 -16.49 -43.21
C ASN A 376 10.71 -15.78 -41.92
N MET A 377 10.29 -16.49 -40.87
CA MET A 377 9.96 -15.87 -39.58
C MET A 377 11.20 -15.76 -38.69
N LYS A 378 12.15 -14.90 -39.10
CA LYS A 378 13.23 -14.47 -38.21
C LYS A 378 12.65 -13.54 -37.16
N ILE A 379 12.23 -14.11 -36.04
CA ILE A 379 11.89 -13.35 -34.84
C ILE A 379 13.21 -12.91 -34.22
N SER A 380 13.47 -11.61 -34.24
CA SER A 380 14.64 -11.04 -33.59
C SER A 380 14.39 -11.00 -32.08
N ASP A 381 15.15 -11.78 -31.31
CA ASP A 381 15.13 -11.75 -29.84
C ASP A 381 15.38 -10.33 -29.27
N LYS A 382 15.94 -9.42 -30.09
CA LYS A 382 16.17 -8.02 -29.72
C LYS A 382 14.91 -7.15 -29.69
N ASP A 383 13.79 -7.57 -30.27
CA ASP A 383 12.58 -6.73 -30.36
C ASP A 383 11.65 -6.86 -29.15
N VAL A 384 12.09 -7.55 -28.09
CA VAL A 384 11.28 -7.89 -26.88
C VAL A 384 12.04 -7.68 -25.56
N LEU A 385 13.35 -7.40 -25.63
CA LEU A 385 14.27 -7.24 -24.50
C LEU A 385 14.43 -5.77 -24.08
N ASP A 386 13.46 -4.89 -24.35
CA ASP A 386 13.46 -3.60 -23.67
C ASP A 386 13.17 -3.88 -22.19
N GLU A 387 14.24 -3.82 -21.39
CA GLU A 387 14.23 -3.88 -19.94
C GLU A 387 13.20 -2.87 -19.43
N PHE A 388 11.99 -3.34 -19.17
CA PHE A 388 10.98 -2.53 -18.53
C PHE A 388 11.42 -2.29 -17.09
N ASP A 389 11.67 -1.02 -16.80
CA ASP A 389 12.09 -0.51 -15.51
C ASP A 389 10.91 -0.57 -14.54
N ASP A 390 10.79 -1.71 -13.84
CA ASP A 390 9.83 -2.02 -12.77
C ASP A 390 9.95 -1.05 -11.56
N ASP A 391 10.91 -0.10 -11.59
CA ASP A 391 11.11 0.93 -10.57
C ASP A 391 10.17 2.15 -10.73
N SER A 392 9.37 2.23 -11.81
CA SER A 392 8.37 3.30 -12.02
C SER A 392 7.28 3.39 -10.94
N LEU A 393 7.14 2.39 -10.08
CA LEU A 393 6.12 2.32 -9.01
C LEU A 393 6.59 2.92 -7.68
N GLU A 394 7.88 3.22 -7.51
CA GLU A 394 8.38 3.84 -6.28
C GLU A 394 7.73 5.20 -5.97
N PRO A 395 7.57 6.14 -6.94
CA PRO A 395 7.08 7.48 -6.62
C PRO A 395 5.60 7.56 -6.21
N GLU A 396 4.73 6.73 -6.82
CA GLU A 396 3.28 6.82 -6.62
C GLU A 396 2.83 6.11 -5.33
N LEU A 397 3.55 5.06 -4.92
CA LEU A 397 3.36 4.37 -3.65
C LEU A 397 4.01 5.09 -2.45
N LEU A 398 5.06 5.91 -2.68
CA LEU A 398 5.68 6.76 -1.65
C LEU A 398 4.83 7.99 -1.27
N ALA A 399 3.92 8.44 -2.15
CA ALA A 399 3.01 9.57 -1.89
C ALA A 399 1.94 9.26 -0.83
N ILE A 400 1.85 8.01 -0.36
CA ILE A 400 0.83 7.47 0.56
C ILE A 400 1.11 7.84 2.03
N SER A 401 2.33 8.30 2.36
CA SER A 401 2.78 8.50 3.74
C SER A 401 3.09 9.97 4.07
N GLU A 402 2.39 10.96 3.50
CA GLU A 402 2.54 12.34 4.02
C GLU A 402 2.09 12.37 5.49
N PRO A 403 3.01 12.58 6.45
CA PRO A 403 2.62 12.63 7.85
C PRO A 403 1.84 13.91 8.14
N ASP A 404 0.99 13.87 9.16
CA ASP A 404 0.31 15.05 9.70
C ASP A 404 1.31 16.21 9.82
N ARG A 405 1.10 17.25 9.00
CA ARG A 405 1.92 18.46 9.03
C ARG A 405 1.69 19.12 10.39
N VAL A 406 2.73 19.13 11.22
CA VAL A 406 2.73 19.93 12.44
C VAL A 406 2.72 21.39 12.00
N GLU A 407 1.60 22.09 12.19
CA GLU A 407 1.49 23.52 11.86
C GLU A 407 2.53 24.32 12.67
N GLY A 408 3.51 24.84 11.94
CA GLY A 408 4.53 25.79 12.39
C GLY A 408 5.15 26.36 11.11
N GLU A 409 5.23 27.69 11.03
CA GLU A 409 5.51 28.44 9.80
C GLU A 409 6.54 27.79 8.85
N ASN A 410 6.13 27.71 7.58
CA ASN A 410 6.94 27.39 6.43
C ASN A 410 8.23 28.23 6.41
N VAL A 411 9.32 27.63 6.90
CA VAL A 411 10.65 27.88 6.36
C VAL A 411 11.08 26.54 5.80
N GLY A 412 11.26 26.49 4.48
CA GLY A 412 11.60 25.26 3.76
C GLY A 412 12.67 24.46 4.49
N LEU A 413 12.49 23.14 4.53
CA LEU A 413 13.50 22.16 4.93
C LEU A 413 14.64 22.15 3.90
N GLN A 414 15.33 23.28 3.74
CA GLN A 414 16.72 23.30 3.37
C GLN A 414 17.52 23.26 4.67
N PRO A 415 18.64 22.52 4.72
CA PRO A 415 19.50 22.51 5.90
C PRO A 415 20.05 23.92 6.12
N GLY A 416 19.39 24.67 7.00
CA GLY A 416 19.89 25.91 7.56
C GLY A 416 21.19 25.60 8.30
N SER A 417 22.29 26.09 7.73
CA SER A 417 23.67 25.89 8.13
C SER A 417 24.06 26.62 9.42
N ASN A 418 23.28 26.50 10.50
CA ASN A 418 23.66 27.03 11.81
C ASN A 418 23.17 26.13 12.94
N GLY A 419 24.07 25.26 13.42
CA GLY A 419 23.86 24.38 14.57
C GLY A 419 23.75 22.89 14.20
N GLN A 420 24.79 22.33 13.56
CA GLN A 420 24.87 20.88 13.36
C GLN A 420 24.89 20.17 14.71
N VAL A 421 23.77 19.57 15.11
CA VAL A 421 23.81 18.41 16.00
C VAL A 421 24.63 17.37 15.24
N MET A 422 25.72 16.87 15.84
CA MET A 422 26.45 15.75 15.25
C MET A 422 25.44 14.62 15.02
N ALA A 423 25.21 14.28 13.74
CA ALA A 423 24.45 13.10 13.38
C ALA A 423 25.03 11.90 14.17
N PRO A 424 24.19 11.03 14.74
CA PRO A 424 24.66 9.82 15.39
C PRO A 424 25.68 9.11 14.51
N THR A 425 26.84 8.75 15.05
CA THR A 425 27.83 7.99 14.30
C THR A 425 27.21 6.66 13.90
N PRO A 426 27.19 6.30 12.61
CA PRO A 426 26.63 5.02 12.17
C PRO A 426 27.31 3.86 12.89
N LEU A 427 26.53 2.83 13.21
CA LEU A 427 27.09 1.62 13.81
C LEU A 427 27.92 0.87 12.75
N PRO A 428 29.05 0.25 13.11
CA PRO A 428 29.70 -0.72 12.25
C PRO A 428 28.75 -1.85 11.88
N LEU A 429 28.86 -2.41 10.66
CA LEU A 429 28.00 -3.52 10.22
C LEU A 429 28.07 -4.75 11.15
N SER A 430 29.20 -4.96 11.83
CA SER A 430 29.37 -6.04 12.81
C SER A 430 28.62 -5.83 14.12
N GLU A 431 28.26 -4.58 14.44
CA GLU A 431 27.52 -4.20 15.65
C GLU A 431 26.02 -3.99 15.36
N LEU A 432 25.64 -3.99 14.08
CA LEU A 432 24.25 -3.93 13.66
C LEU A 432 23.58 -5.29 13.93
N ALA A 433 22.33 -5.25 14.42
CA ALA A 433 21.54 -6.46 14.62
C ALA A 433 21.43 -7.26 13.30
N PRO A 434 21.37 -8.60 13.38
CA PRO A 434 21.20 -9.42 12.19
C PRO A 434 19.87 -9.10 11.47
N PRO A 435 19.80 -9.31 10.15
CA PRO A 435 18.54 -9.17 9.42
C PRO A 435 17.52 -10.22 9.92
N PRO A 436 16.21 -9.96 9.78
CA PRO A 436 15.18 -10.96 10.05
C PRO A 436 15.35 -12.20 9.16
N SER A 437 14.71 -13.30 9.54
CA SER A 437 14.75 -14.51 8.73
C SER A 437 14.01 -14.32 7.40
N GLN A 438 14.29 -15.18 6.41
CA GLN A 438 13.58 -15.18 5.13
C GLN A 438 12.07 -15.42 5.31
N GLU A 439 11.68 -16.25 6.29
CA GLU A 439 10.28 -16.48 6.66
C GLU A 439 9.63 -15.23 7.25
N ASP A 440 10.36 -14.48 8.09
CA ASP A 440 9.86 -13.21 8.62
C ASP A 440 9.69 -12.16 7.52
N LEU A 441 10.63 -12.08 6.57
CA LEU A 441 10.62 -11.08 5.50
C LEU A 441 9.55 -11.34 4.45
N PHE A 442 9.37 -12.60 4.05
CA PHE A 442 8.58 -12.95 2.88
C PHE A 442 7.46 -13.97 3.15
N GLY A 443 7.29 -14.41 4.40
CA GLY A 443 6.39 -15.49 4.79
C GLY A 443 6.87 -16.87 4.33
N ASN A 444 5.96 -17.84 4.29
CA ASN A 444 6.27 -19.23 3.94
C ASN A 444 6.45 -19.41 2.42
N ILE A 445 7.49 -18.78 1.84
CA ILE A 445 7.88 -19.00 0.44
C ILE A 445 8.20 -20.48 0.18
N GLU A 446 8.80 -21.17 1.16
CA GLU A 446 9.17 -22.57 1.04
C GLU A 446 7.93 -23.48 0.94
N GLN A 447 6.89 -23.24 1.74
CA GLN A 447 5.63 -23.98 1.63
C GLN A 447 4.94 -23.72 0.28
N LEU A 448 4.98 -22.49 -0.21
CA LEU A 448 4.43 -22.17 -1.53
C LEU A 448 5.19 -22.91 -2.63
N LYS A 449 6.52 -22.95 -2.54
CA LYS A 449 7.36 -23.72 -3.46
C LYS A 449 7.07 -25.21 -3.41
N GLU A 450 6.87 -25.77 -2.23
CA GLU A 450 6.45 -27.17 -2.06
C GLU A 450 5.07 -27.43 -2.66
N GLN A 451 4.12 -26.51 -2.47
CA GLN A 451 2.79 -26.60 -3.09
C GLN A 451 2.90 -26.62 -4.62
N HIS A 452 3.64 -25.68 -5.21
CA HIS A 452 3.91 -25.65 -6.65
C HIS A 452 4.62 -26.91 -7.15
N GLN A 453 5.54 -27.48 -6.36
CA GLN A 453 6.15 -28.79 -6.68
C GLN A 453 5.13 -29.93 -6.69
N GLN A 454 4.21 -29.98 -5.71
CA GLN A 454 3.16 -30.99 -5.65
C GLN A 454 2.18 -30.85 -6.80
N GLU A 455 1.77 -29.62 -7.12
CA GLU A 455 0.88 -29.31 -8.25
C GLU A 455 1.54 -29.72 -9.58
N ARG A 456 2.82 -29.41 -9.79
CA ARG A 456 3.57 -29.89 -10.98
C ARG A 456 3.59 -31.41 -11.08
N ALA A 457 3.88 -32.10 -9.98
CA ALA A 457 3.91 -33.57 -9.97
C ALA A 457 2.52 -34.16 -10.26
N GLN A 458 1.46 -33.53 -9.77
CA GLN A 458 0.08 -33.93 -10.05
C GLN A 458 -0.30 -33.68 -11.51
N ILE A 459 0.08 -32.53 -12.06
CA ILE A 459 -0.12 -32.19 -13.47
C ILE A 459 0.62 -33.19 -14.36
N GLU A 460 1.86 -33.54 -14.04
CA GLU A 460 2.65 -34.53 -14.81
C GLU A 460 1.97 -35.90 -14.81
N ARG A 461 1.48 -36.37 -13.65
CA ARG A 461 0.71 -37.63 -13.56
C ARG A 461 -0.60 -37.58 -14.35
N ILE A 462 -1.35 -36.47 -14.27
CA ILE A 462 -2.59 -36.29 -15.03
C ILE A 462 -2.29 -36.26 -16.53
N GLN A 463 -1.20 -35.62 -16.95
CA GLN A 463 -0.77 -35.58 -18.34
C GLN A 463 -0.36 -36.94 -18.85
N GLU A 464 0.34 -37.75 -18.04
CA GLU A 464 0.67 -39.12 -18.40
C GLU A 464 -0.59 -39.99 -18.55
N ALA A 465 -1.55 -39.84 -17.64
CA ALA A 465 -2.87 -40.50 -17.73
C ALA A 465 -3.73 -40.01 -18.91
N ASN A 466 -3.64 -38.72 -19.26
CA ASN A 466 -4.41 -38.09 -20.33
C ASN A 466 -3.73 -38.15 -21.70
N ARG A 467 -2.43 -38.43 -21.81
CA ARG A 467 -1.80 -38.82 -23.10
C ARG A 467 -2.49 -40.07 -23.69
N ALA A 468 -3.11 -40.89 -22.84
CA ALA A 468 -3.96 -41.99 -23.27
C ALA A 468 -5.37 -41.55 -23.75
N ARG A 469 -5.75 -40.28 -23.57
CA ARG A 469 -7.06 -39.67 -23.88
C ARG A 469 -6.88 -38.27 -24.48
N MET A 470 -6.33 -38.21 -25.70
CA MET A 470 -5.76 -37.01 -26.36
C MET A 470 -6.54 -35.67 -26.30
N GLU A 471 -7.86 -35.66 -26.09
CA GLU A 471 -8.69 -34.46 -26.30
C GLU A 471 -9.18 -33.78 -25.00
N GLN A 472 -9.25 -34.52 -23.88
CA GLN A 472 -9.73 -33.97 -22.59
C GLN A 472 -8.69 -33.11 -21.86
N GLY A 473 -7.41 -33.26 -22.19
CA GLY A 473 -6.31 -32.59 -21.50
C GLY A 473 -6.24 -31.08 -21.74
N LEU A 474 -6.58 -30.57 -22.94
CA LEU A 474 -6.41 -29.14 -23.23
C LEU A 474 -7.59 -28.28 -22.78
N GLN A 475 -8.84 -28.74 -22.93
CA GLN A 475 -9.99 -27.98 -22.41
C GLN A 475 -9.86 -27.74 -20.90
N GLU A 476 -9.32 -28.72 -20.19
CA GLU A 476 -9.00 -28.58 -18.77
C GLU A 476 -7.87 -27.56 -18.52
N LYS A 477 -6.85 -27.49 -19.39
CA LYS A 477 -5.76 -26.50 -19.29
C LYS A 477 -6.21 -25.07 -19.58
N LEU A 478 -6.97 -24.84 -20.64
CA LEU A 478 -7.54 -23.51 -20.93
C LEU A 478 -8.49 -23.08 -19.81
N ARG A 479 -9.25 -24.03 -19.25
CA ARG A 479 -10.08 -23.79 -18.08
C ARG A 479 -9.24 -23.44 -16.84
N GLN A 480 -8.13 -24.14 -16.60
CA GLN A 480 -7.23 -23.83 -15.49
C GLN A 480 -6.57 -22.45 -15.64
N ARG A 481 -6.07 -22.10 -16.83
CA ARG A 481 -5.55 -20.75 -17.12
C ARG A 481 -6.60 -19.68 -16.89
N ARG A 482 -7.82 -19.89 -17.39
CA ARG A 482 -8.94 -18.97 -17.15
C ARG A 482 -9.24 -18.85 -15.66
N ASN A 483 -9.33 -19.96 -14.94
CA ASN A 483 -9.59 -19.96 -13.50
C ASN A 483 -8.46 -19.29 -12.69
N GLN A 484 -7.18 -19.50 -13.04
CA GLN A 484 -6.04 -18.85 -12.40
C GLN A 484 -6.04 -17.34 -12.66
N ARG A 485 -6.32 -16.90 -13.89
CA ARG A 485 -6.47 -15.48 -14.22
C ARG A 485 -7.68 -14.86 -13.54
N THR A 486 -8.78 -15.60 -13.40
CA THR A 486 -9.94 -15.16 -12.63
C THR A 486 -9.57 -14.95 -11.16
N ARG A 487 -8.74 -15.82 -10.56
CA ARG A 487 -8.22 -15.58 -9.20
C ARG A 487 -7.37 -14.31 -9.12
N MET A 488 -6.47 -14.08 -10.10
CA MET A 488 -5.71 -12.82 -10.20
C MET A 488 -6.58 -11.58 -10.46
N MET A 489 -7.85 -11.75 -10.87
CA MET A 489 -8.82 -10.66 -11.04
C MET A 489 -9.73 -10.46 -9.82
N GLU A 490 -9.90 -11.48 -8.99
CA GLU A 490 -10.82 -11.50 -7.84
C GLU A 490 -10.13 -11.16 -6.50
N GLU A 491 -8.83 -11.43 -6.38
CA GLU A 491 -7.97 -10.96 -5.28
C GLU A 491 -7.61 -9.47 -5.44
#